data_AF-A0A7C6S6L6-F1
#
_entry.id   AF-A0A7C6S6L6-F1
#
_cell.length_a   1.000
_cell.length_b   1.000
_cell.length_c   1.000
_cell.angle_alpha   90.00
_cell.angle_beta   90.00
_cell.angle_gamma   90.00
#
_symmetry.space_group_name_H-M   'P 1'
#
loop_
_entity.id
_entity.type
_entity.pdbx_description
1 polymer ?
#
loop_
_entity_poly.entity_id
_entity_poly.type
_entity_poly.pdbx_seq_one_letter_code
_entity_poly.pdbx_strand_id
1 'polypeptide(L)' 'MNEQNGRHWTSEELYILSRMYGAYTYQEIAKRLKRSARSVKWKANELKLHEMTSSDLMQLYPERKVTL' A
#
# COMPACT_ATOMS: atom_id res chain seq x y z
N MET A 1 -21.56 -4.80 -17.32
CA MET A 1 -20.91 -3.55 -16.86
C MET A 1 -20.42 -3.83 -15.45
N ASN A 2 -19.13 -4.02 -15.17
CA ASN A 2 -18.12 -2.97 -15.19
C ASN A 2 -16.74 -3.58 -15.49
N GLU A 3 -16.15 -3.18 -16.60
CA GLU A 3 -14.79 -3.55 -17.00
C GLU A 3 -13.79 -2.85 -16.07
N GLN A 4 -13.39 -3.53 -15.00
CA GLN A 4 -12.31 -3.07 -14.13
C GLN A 4 -10.96 -3.29 -14.84
N ASN A 5 -10.70 -2.55 -15.91
CA ASN A 5 -9.36 -2.35 -16.48
C ASN A 5 -8.51 -1.51 -15.52
N GLY A 6 -8.34 -2.00 -14.29
CA GLY A 6 -7.59 -1.35 -13.23
C GLY A 6 -6.11 -1.68 -13.33
N ARG A 7 -5.26 -0.66 -13.43
CA ARG A 7 -3.79 -0.81 -13.33
C ARG A 7 -3.44 -1.76 -12.18
N HIS A 8 -2.78 -2.87 -12.50
CA HIS A 8 -2.35 -3.85 -11.49
C HIS A 8 -1.50 -3.16 -10.43
N TRP A 9 -1.66 -3.55 -9.16
CA TRP A 9 -0.81 -3.07 -8.08
C TRP A 9 0.55 -3.74 -8.18
N THR A 10 1.61 -2.96 -8.38
CA THR A 10 2.97 -3.51 -8.39
C THR A 10 3.45 -3.79 -6.97
N SER A 11 4.43 -4.68 -6.83
CA SER A 11 5.07 -4.97 -5.54
C SER A 11 5.65 -3.70 -4.89
N GLU A 12 6.14 -2.75 -5.69
CA GLU A 12 6.63 -1.45 -5.20
C GLU A 12 5.48 -0.59 -4.65
N GLU A 13 4.33 -0.52 -5.34
CA GLU A 13 3.17 0.22 -4.85
C GLU A 13 2.62 -0.39 -3.55
N LEU A 14 2.64 -1.71 -3.43
CA LEU A 14 2.24 -2.43 -2.20
C LEU A 14 3.21 -2.16 -1.06
N TYR A 15 4.52 -2.13 -1.33
CA TYR A 15 5.55 -1.81 -0.35
C TYR A 15 5.44 -0.35 0.15
N ILE A 16 5.24 0.61 -0.76
CA ILE A 16 5.03 2.00 -0.37
C ILE A 16 3.73 2.14 0.44
N LEU A 17 2.67 1.43 0.04
CA LEU A 17 1.41 1.40 0.77
C LEU A 17 1.61 0.90 2.20
N SER A 18 2.25 -0.26 2.40
CA SER A 18 2.45 -0.84 3.74
C SER A 18 3.39 0.01 4.60
N ARG A 19 4.46 0.56 4.03
CA ARG A 19 5.44 1.40 4.73
C ARG A 19 4.85 2.73 5.21
N MET A 20 3.95 3.31 4.42
CA MET A 20 3.31 4.58 4.75
C MET A 20 1.99 4.39 5.51
N TYR A 21 1.43 3.19 5.51
CA TYR A 21 0.24 2.87 6.27
C TYR A 21 0.47 3.08 7.78
N GLY A 22 -0.40 3.85 8.42
CA GLY A 22 -0.28 4.21 9.84
C GLY A 22 0.57 5.45 10.13
N ALA A 23 1.52 5.79 9.26
CA ALA A 23 2.34 7.01 9.38
C ALA A 23 1.79 8.21 8.57
N TYR A 24 1.12 7.93 7.44
CA TYR A 24 0.59 8.95 6.52
C TYR A 24 -0.89 8.75 6.25
N THR A 25 -1.56 9.82 5.81
CA THR A 25 -2.97 9.75 5.41
C THR A 25 -3.13 9.08 4.05
N TYR A 26 -4.29 8.47 3.80
CA TYR A 26 -4.62 7.87 2.50
C TYR A 26 -4.47 8.83 1.31
N GLN A 27 -4.66 10.14 1.54
CA GLN A 27 -4.51 11.18 0.52
C GLN A 27 -3.04 11.38 0.13
N GLU A 28 -2.13 11.37 1.10
CA GLU A 28 -0.69 11.51 0.85
C GLU A 28 -0.13 10.28 0.14
N ILE A 29 -0.55 9.09 0.60
CA ILE A 29 -0.17 7.81 -0.03
C ILE A 29 -0.70 7.77 -1.47
N ALA A 30 -1.94 8.21 -1.70
CA ALA A 30 -2.54 8.30 -3.02
C ALA A 30 -1.76 9.23 -3.97
N LYS A 31 -1.35 10.41 -3.49
CA LYS A 31 -0.50 11.33 -4.26
C LYS A 31 0.83 10.66 -4.65
N ARG A 32 1.46 9.95 -3.73
CA ARG A 32 2.75 9.29 -3.97
C ARG A 32 2.63 8.12 -4.95
N LEU A 33 1.56 7.34 -4.85
CA LEU A 33 1.27 6.22 -5.74
C LEU A 33 0.62 6.65 -7.08
N LYS A 34 0.32 7.95 -7.25
CA LYS A 34 -0.49 8.48 -8.37
C LYS A 34 -1.80 7.68 -8.56
N ARG A 35 -2.42 7.30 -7.45
CA ARG A 35 -3.69 6.53 -7.40
C ARG A 35 -4.74 7.37 -6.69
N SER A 36 -6.01 6.95 -6.77
CA SER A 36 -7.06 7.58 -5.97
C SER A 36 -6.99 7.12 -4.51
N ALA A 37 -7.27 8.01 -3.56
CA ALA A 37 -7.32 7.66 -2.13
C ALA A 37 -8.35 6.56 -1.83
N ARG A 38 -9.42 6.48 -2.63
CA ARG A 38 -10.41 5.39 -2.56
C ARG A 38 -9.79 4.04 -2.91
N SER A 39 -8.99 3.97 -3.98
CA SER A 39 -8.26 2.75 -4.37
C SER A 39 -7.24 2.34 -3.32
N VAL A 40 -6.52 3.30 -2.75
CA VAL A 40 -5.55 3.08 -1.66
C VAL A 40 -6.25 2.50 -0.42
N LYS A 41 -7.37 3.10 0.01
CA LYS A 41 -8.18 2.60 1.12
C LYS A 41 -8.68 1.18 0.85
N TRP A 42 -9.23 0.93 -0.33
CA TRP A 42 -9.69 -0.41 -0.72
C TRP A 42 -8.57 -1.44 -0.66
N LYS A 43 -7.40 -1.12 -1.22
CA LYS A 43 -6.26 -2.04 -1.23
C LYS A 43 -5.70 -2.29 0.17
N ALA A 44 -5.63 -1.26 1.01
CA ALA A 44 -5.22 -1.42 2.40
C ALA A 44 -6.18 -2.30 3.21
N ASN A 45 -7.49 -2.21 2.93
CA ASN A 45 -8.49 -3.11 3.53
C ASN A 45 -8.37 -4.54 2.99
N GLU A 46 -8.16 -4.71 1.69
CA GLU A 46 -7.93 -6.02 1.05
C GLU A 46 -6.69 -6.72 1.64
N LEU A 47 -5.62 -5.95 1.88
CA LEU A 47 -4.39 -6.42 2.51
C LEU A 47 -4.50 -6.56 4.03
N LYS A 48 -5.66 -6.28 4.63
CA LYS A 48 -5.91 -6.33 6.08
C LYS A 48 -4.83 -5.60 6.90
N LEU A 49 -4.29 -4.51 6.37
CA LEU A 49 -3.22 -3.74 7.05
C LEU A 49 -3.66 -3.15 8.40
N HIS A 50 -4.97 -3.06 8.64
CA HIS A 50 -5.55 -2.63 9.92
C HIS A 50 -5.53 -3.72 11.01
N GLU A 51 -5.43 -4.99 10.63
CA GLU A 51 -5.34 -6.12 11.57
C GLU A 51 -3.87 -6.47 11.88
N MET A 52 -2.94 -6.04 11.02
CA MET A 52 -1.53 -6.31 11.16
C MET A 52 -0.89 -5.18 11.97
N THR A 53 -0.35 -5.49 13.16
CA THR A 53 0.30 -4.47 13.97
C THR A 53 1.52 -3.92 13.23
N SER A 54 1.92 -2.67 13.51
CA SER A 54 3.12 -2.06 12.90
C SER A 54 4.38 -2.94 13.08
N SER A 55 4.40 -3.82 14.07
CA SER A 55 5.47 -4.79 14.31
C SER A 55 5.47 -5.95 13.30
N ASP A 56 4.30 -6.51 12.98
CA ASP A 56 4.14 -7.62 12.03
C ASP A 56 4.48 -7.21 10.59
N LEU A 57 4.11 -5.98 10.20
CA LEU A 57 4.43 -5.43 8.87
C LEU A 57 5.94 -5.31 8.64
N MET A 58 6.69 -4.99 9.70
CA MET A 58 8.13 -4.84 9.64
C MET A 58 8.86 -6.19 9.53
N GLN A 59 8.25 -7.28 10.01
CA GLN A 59 8.77 -8.64 9.87
C GLN A 59 8.48 -9.27 8.50
N LEU A 60 7.32 -8.98 7.89
CA LEU A 60 6.92 -9.54 6.59
C LEU A 60 7.51 -8.78 5.40
N TYR A 61 7.78 -7.49 5.54
CA TYR A 61 8.46 -6.67 4.55
C TYR A 61 9.79 -6.14 5.12
N PRO A 62 10.72 -7.03 5.50
CA PRO A 62 12.03 -6.58 5.96
C PRO A 62 12.66 -5.81 4.81
N GLU A 63 13.14 -4.59 5.10
CA GLU A 63 13.82 -3.68 4.19
C GLU A 63 14.80 -4.45 3.30
N ARG A 64 14.34 -4.92 2.12
CA ARG A 64 15.26 -5.46 1.13
C ARG A 64 16.04 -4.26 0.68
N LYS A 65 17.31 -4.23 1.13
CA LYS A 65 18.30 -3.25 0.74
C LYS A 65 18.12 -2.97 -0.74
N VAL A 66 17.74 -1.73 -1.03
CA VAL A 66 17.84 -1.17 -2.36
C VAL A 66 19.33 -1.20 -2.68
N THR A 67 19.77 -2.28 -3.32
CA THR A 67 21.10 -2.32 -3.91
C THR A 67 21.07 -1.34 -5.08
N LEU A 68 22.01 -0.40 -5.04
CA LEU A 68 22.26 0.66 -6.02
C LEU A 68 22.14 0.21 -7.48
#